data_AF-A0A139X0D8-F1
#
_entry.id   AF-A0A139X0D8-F1
#
_cell.length_a   1.000
_cell.length_b   1.000
_cell.length_c   1.000
_cell.angle_alpha   90.00
_cell.angle_beta   90.00
_cell.angle_gamma   90.00
#
_symmetry.space_group_name_H-M   'P 1'
#
loop_
_entity.id
_entity.type
_entity.pdbx_description
1 polymer ?
#
loop_
_entity_poly.entity_id
_entity_poly.type
_entity_poly.pdbx_seq_one_letter_code
_entity_poly.pdbx_strand_id
1 'polypeptide(L)'
;MKTSAKFDFEDEKYSAPTSQVIPWCQMINPRYGTEGLQPYGLAVKLDNARAVGFQSDRTWQQIEHEFSSGVETVFMTTTPRLVIVRRGPLSVKDRETGIKLGTLRDHYDAFLADKLKFKTFTRYLIYLVGEDKKFLHETPLQLTLNGAAGASFSKSYCEYQQGRIASGFLAELEKAYAGFRRLPVTPKGPLFHAHGIFCPILNCEERGIEPNTVLVASTVDYKHPTASTLTEYLIASDAEESQSICKTFEEYKDFGKDTAKVETPKMAMAGVSNSYVYPDEDDFAYPPY
;
A
#
# COMPACT_ATOMS: atom_id res chain seq x y z
N MET A 1 -5.92 -50.24 28.07
CA MET A 1 -5.14 -49.87 26.87
C MET A 1 -5.93 -48.78 26.15
N LYS A 2 -5.82 -47.49 26.48
CA LYS A 2 -4.80 -46.49 26.05
C LYS A 2 -4.39 -46.60 24.57
N THR A 3 -4.92 -45.63 23.80
CA THR A 3 -4.38 -44.93 22.61
C THR A 3 -3.95 -45.78 21.42
N SER A 4 -4.52 -45.54 20.23
CA SER A 4 -4.13 -44.38 19.43
C SER A 4 -5.35 -43.65 18.87
N ALA A 5 -5.53 -42.41 19.32
CA ALA A 5 -6.15 -41.40 18.49
C ALA A 5 -5.33 -41.33 17.19
N LYS A 6 -6.00 -41.41 16.04
CA LYS A 6 -5.40 -41.04 14.76
C LYS A 6 -5.07 -39.56 14.85
N PHE A 7 -3.81 -39.29 15.15
CA PHE A 7 -3.20 -37.98 15.06
C PHE A 7 -2.89 -37.79 13.58
N ASP A 8 -3.94 -37.47 12.83
CA ASP A 8 -3.86 -37.20 11.41
C ASP A 8 -3.83 -35.68 11.24
N PHE A 9 -2.66 -35.15 10.89
CA PHE A 9 -2.45 -33.72 10.64
C PHE A 9 -2.86 -33.31 9.22
N GLU A 10 -3.39 -34.24 8.43
CA GLU A 10 -3.91 -34.00 7.08
C GLU A 10 -5.43 -33.77 7.05
N ASP A 11 -6.02 -33.41 8.20
CA ASP A 11 -7.39 -32.92 8.27
C ASP A 11 -7.47 -31.55 7.56
N GLU A 12 -8.44 -31.35 6.66
CA GLU A 12 -8.60 -30.14 5.83
C GLU A 12 -8.70 -28.84 6.66
N LYS A 13 -9.02 -28.96 7.95
CA LYS A 13 -9.00 -27.85 8.92
C LYS A 13 -7.59 -27.37 9.32
N TYR A 14 -6.55 -28.17 9.07
CA TYR A 14 -5.13 -27.86 9.32
C TYR A 14 -4.35 -27.57 8.04
N SER A 15 -4.83 -27.99 6.87
CA SER A 15 -4.46 -27.34 5.62
C SER A 15 -5.08 -25.95 5.62
N ALA A 16 -4.36 -24.98 6.19
CA ALA A 16 -4.66 -23.57 5.93
C ALA A 16 -4.77 -23.43 4.41
N PRO A 17 -5.90 -22.95 3.86
CA PRO A 17 -5.95 -22.63 2.44
C PRO A 17 -4.76 -21.72 2.16
N THR A 18 -4.05 -21.97 1.06
CA THR A 18 -3.11 -20.99 0.47
C THR A 18 -3.75 -19.62 0.65
N SER A 19 -3.14 -18.79 1.52
CA SER A 19 -3.63 -17.50 2.01
C SER A 19 -4.82 -16.98 1.22
N GLN A 20 -6.00 -16.81 1.83
CA GLN A 20 -7.14 -16.12 1.19
C GLN A 20 -6.60 -14.98 0.32
N VAL A 21 -6.74 -15.09 -1.00
CA VAL A 21 -6.21 -14.10 -1.92
C VAL A 21 -7.02 -12.85 -1.66
N ILE A 22 -6.44 -11.92 -0.89
CA ILE A 22 -7.10 -10.65 -0.57
C ILE A 22 -7.35 -9.96 -1.91
N PRO A 23 -8.61 -9.64 -2.25
CA PRO A 23 -8.91 -8.91 -3.46
C PRO A 23 -8.10 -7.60 -3.49
N TRP A 24 -7.66 -7.20 -4.68
CA TRP A 24 -6.62 -6.19 -4.78
C TRP A 24 -7.06 -5.01 -5.64
N CYS A 25 -6.42 -3.88 -5.37
CA CYS A 25 -6.48 -2.69 -6.20
C CYS A 25 -5.07 -2.27 -6.59
N GLN A 26 -4.97 -1.44 -7.62
CA GLN A 26 -3.68 -1.01 -8.16
C GLN A 26 -3.70 0.44 -8.58
N MET A 27 -2.54 1.06 -8.50
CA MET A 27 -2.29 2.32 -9.19
C MET A 27 -1.99 2.03 -10.66
N ILE A 28 -2.83 2.54 -11.55
CA ILE A 28 -2.62 2.51 -13.00
C ILE A 28 -1.92 3.79 -13.41
N ASN A 29 -0.74 3.65 -14.01
CA ASN A 29 0.01 4.79 -14.54
C ASN A 29 -0.56 5.28 -15.87
N PRO A 30 -0.44 6.58 -16.18
CA PRO A 30 -0.84 7.12 -17.47
C PRO A 30 -0.03 6.51 -18.60
N ARG A 31 -0.68 6.36 -19.76
CA ARG A 31 -0.02 6.02 -21.02
C ARG A 31 -0.74 6.71 -22.18
N TYR A 32 0.01 7.00 -23.24
CA TYR A 32 -0.58 7.48 -24.48
C TYR A 32 -1.21 6.32 -25.25
N GLY A 33 -2.49 6.45 -25.56
CA GLY A 33 -3.19 5.64 -26.54
C GLY A 33 -3.38 6.40 -27.86
N THR A 34 -4.15 5.82 -28.78
CA THR A 34 -4.46 6.41 -30.08
C THR A 34 -5.21 7.74 -30.00
N GLU A 35 -6.02 7.93 -28.96
CA GLU A 35 -6.85 9.12 -28.74
C GLU A 35 -6.27 10.09 -27.69
N GLY A 36 -5.00 9.90 -27.32
CA GLY A 36 -4.32 10.73 -26.31
C GLY A 36 -4.09 10.00 -25.00
N LEU A 37 -4.00 10.76 -23.89
CA LEU A 37 -3.69 10.21 -22.59
C LEU A 37 -4.85 9.32 -22.09
N GLN A 38 -4.57 8.04 -21.85
CA GLN A 38 -5.57 7.15 -21.28
C GLN A 38 -5.82 7.45 -19.79
N PRO A 39 -7.01 7.08 -19.27
CA PRO A 39 -7.31 7.22 -17.85
C PRO A 39 -6.28 6.52 -16.95
N TYR A 40 -6.00 7.16 -15.81
CA TYR A 40 -5.04 6.70 -14.81
C TYR A 40 -5.56 6.97 -13.39
N GLY A 41 -4.93 6.36 -12.40
CA GLY A 41 -5.27 6.55 -10.99
C GLY A 41 -5.43 5.23 -10.24
N LEU A 42 -6.08 5.29 -9.08
CA LEU A 42 -6.39 4.09 -8.30
C LEU A 42 -7.52 3.33 -8.98
N ALA A 43 -7.30 2.04 -9.24
CA ALA A 43 -8.25 1.20 -9.95
C ALA A 43 -8.56 -0.11 -9.22
N VAL A 44 -9.82 -0.54 -9.35
CA VAL A 44 -10.33 -1.83 -8.87
C VAL A 44 -10.95 -2.56 -10.06
N LYS A 45 -10.45 -3.76 -10.37
CA LYS A 45 -11.03 -4.62 -11.41
C LYS A 45 -12.45 -5.03 -11.03
N LEU A 46 -13.34 -5.21 -12.00
CA LEU A 46 -14.74 -5.53 -11.75
C LEU A 46 -14.93 -6.81 -10.92
N ASP A 47 -14.11 -7.84 -11.13
CA ASP A 47 -14.18 -9.08 -10.34
C ASP A 47 -13.74 -8.87 -8.88
N ASN A 48 -12.69 -8.08 -8.66
CA ASN A 48 -12.26 -7.71 -7.30
C ASN A 48 -13.31 -6.83 -6.61
N ALA A 49 -13.91 -5.90 -7.35
CA ALA A 49 -14.99 -5.05 -6.87
C ALA A 49 -16.19 -5.89 -6.42
N ARG A 50 -16.62 -6.85 -7.24
CA ARG A 50 -17.71 -7.79 -6.87
C ARG A 50 -17.33 -8.64 -5.66
N ALA A 51 -16.10 -9.14 -5.58
CA ALA A 51 -15.64 -10.00 -4.50
C ALA A 51 -15.68 -9.32 -3.11
N VAL A 52 -15.52 -7.99 -3.06
CA VAL A 52 -15.57 -7.22 -1.79
C VAL A 52 -16.90 -6.49 -1.57
N GLY A 53 -17.87 -6.64 -2.48
CA GLY A 53 -19.12 -5.90 -2.42
C GLY A 53 -18.94 -4.39 -2.67
N PHE A 54 -18.01 -4.01 -3.56
CA PHE A 54 -17.72 -2.61 -3.84
C PHE A 54 -18.89 -1.87 -4.47
N GLN A 55 -19.28 -0.75 -3.86
CA GLN A 55 -20.29 0.19 -4.33
C GLN A 55 -19.62 1.50 -4.68
N SER A 56 -19.44 1.77 -5.98
CA SER A 56 -18.85 3.01 -6.46
C SER A 56 -19.75 4.21 -6.15
N ASP A 57 -19.16 5.30 -5.67
CA ASP A 57 -19.82 6.60 -5.63
C ASP A 57 -19.51 7.44 -6.89
N ARG A 58 -19.95 8.71 -6.91
CA ARG A 58 -19.74 9.63 -8.04
C ARG A 58 -18.28 9.95 -8.36
N THR A 59 -17.35 9.66 -7.45
CA THR A 59 -15.91 9.94 -7.63
C THR A 59 -15.19 8.83 -8.40
N TRP A 60 -15.88 7.71 -8.64
CA TRP A 60 -15.39 6.57 -9.40
C TRP A 60 -16.03 6.50 -10.77
N GLN A 61 -15.21 6.23 -11.77
CA GLN A 61 -15.67 6.02 -13.14
C GLN A 61 -15.48 4.56 -13.52
N GLN A 62 -16.50 3.95 -14.10
CA GLN A 62 -16.39 2.64 -14.71
C GLN A 62 -15.94 2.80 -16.16
N ILE A 63 -14.77 2.25 -16.49
CA ILE A 63 -14.13 2.39 -17.80
C ILE A 63 -13.56 1.06 -18.28
N GLU A 64 -13.39 0.93 -19.59
CA GLU A 64 -12.57 -0.13 -20.18
C GLU A 64 -11.09 0.28 -20.16
N HIS A 65 -10.23 -0.63 -19.72
CA HIS A 65 -8.80 -0.43 -19.66
C HIS A 65 -8.07 -1.62 -20.28
N GLU A 66 -7.18 -1.35 -21.23
CA GLU A 66 -6.40 -2.38 -21.92
C GLU A 66 -5.17 -2.78 -21.09
N PHE A 67 -5.19 -3.93 -20.44
CA PHE A 67 -3.98 -4.50 -19.83
C PHE A 67 -3.17 -5.28 -20.87
N SER A 68 -1.94 -5.67 -20.52
CA SER A 68 -1.17 -6.62 -21.33
C SER A 68 -1.88 -7.98 -21.49
N SER A 69 -2.80 -8.31 -20.59
CA SER A 69 -3.67 -9.51 -20.64
C SER A 69 -4.93 -9.33 -21.49
N GLY A 70 -5.20 -8.11 -21.99
CA GLY A 70 -6.42 -7.78 -22.73
C GLY A 70 -7.22 -6.65 -22.08
N VAL A 71 -8.34 -6.30 -22.71
CA VAL A 71 -9.25 -5.25 -22.24
C VAL A 71 -10.09 -5.76 -21.09
N GLU A 72 -10.12 -5.01 -19.99
CA GLU A 72 -10.95 -5.32 -18.83
C GLU A 72 -11.67 -4.05 -18.32
N THR A 73 -12.84 -4.23 -17.73
CA THR A 73 -13.56 -3.15 -17.07
C THR A 73 -13.04 -2.91 -15.65
N VAL A 74 -12.75 -1.66 -15.32
CA VAL A 74 -12.26 -1.24 -14.01
C VAL A 74 -13.07 -0.05 -13.49
N PHE A 75 -13.19 0.05 -12.17
CA PHE A 75 -13.53 1.30 -11.50
C PHE A 75 -12.24 2.07 -11.27
N MET A 76 -12.20 3.35 -11.61
CA MET A 76 -11.01 4.19 -11.50
C MET A 76 -11.33 5.56 -10.90
N THR A 77 -10.39 6.09 -10.09
CA THR A 77 -10.46 7.46 -9.56
C THR A 77 -9.07 8.07 -9.42
N THR A 78 -8.97 9.39 -9.59
CA THR A 78 -7.77 10.18 -9.32
C THR A 78 -7.80 10.85 -7.94
N THR A 79 -8.91 10.76 -7.21
CA THR A 79 -9.06 11.36 -5.89
C THR A 79 -9.65 10.35 -4.90
N PRO A 80 -8.98 9.20 -4.67
CA PRO A 80 -9.52 8.21 -3.76
C PRO A 80 -9.52 8.74 -2.33
N ARG A 81 -10.48 8.28 -1.53
CA ARG A 81 -10.47 8.43 -0.07
C ARG A 81 -10.30 7.04 0.51
N LEU A 82 -9.32 6.86 1.39
CA LEU A 82 -9.00 5.54 1.91
C LEU A 82 -8.49 5.60 3.34
N VAL A 83 -8.79 4.57 4.13
CA VAL A 83 -8.10 4.30 5.40
C VAL A 83 -7.05 3.21 5.16
N ILE A 84 -5.88 3.35 5.78
CA ILE A 84 -4.80 2.35 5.70
C ILE A 84 -4.76 1.61 7.03
N VAL A 85 -5.28 0.38 7.03
CA VAL A 85 -5.36 -0.45 8.25
C VAL A 85 -4.01 -1.06 8.59
N ARG A 86 -3.30 -1.59 7.58
CA ARG A 86 -1.96 -2.14 7.73
C ARG A 86 -1.06 -1.70 6.59
N ARG A 87 0.21 -1.48 6.91
CA ARG A 87 1.28 -1.21 5.96
C ARG A 87 2.35 -2.30 6.12
N GLY A 88 2.64 -3.00 5.04
CA GLY A 88 3.73 -3.95 4.99
C GLY A 88 5.11 -3.27 4.91
N PRO A 89 6.20 -4.02 5.12
CA PRO A 89 7.55 -3.49 4.98
C PRO A 89 7.85 -3.11 3.52
N LEU A 90 8.78 -2.17 3.34
CA LEU A 90 9.37 -1.91 2.03
C LEU A 90 10.11 -3.17 1.58
N SER A 91 9.58 -3.82 0.55
CA SER A 91 10.01 -5.13 0.09
C SER A 91 10.73 -5.03 -1.25
N VAL A 92 11.58 -6.01 -1.53
CA VAL A 92 12.31 -6.13 -2.79
C VAL A 92 11.83 -7.38 -3.52
N LYS A 93 11.64 -7.25 -4.82
CA LYS A 93 11.45 -8.38 -5.74
C LYS A 93 12.38 -8.27 -6.92
N ASP A 94 12.68 -9.42 -7.51
CA ASP A 94 13.35 -9.49 -8.81
C ASP A 94 12.38 -8.99 -9.90
N ARG A 95 12.90 -8.16 -10.81
CA ARG A 95 12.09 -7.45 -11.83
C ARG A 95 11.61 -8.39 -12.94
N GLU A 96 12.45 -9.35 -13.33
CA GLU A 96 12.16 -10.27 -14.43
C GLU A 96 11.21 -11.38 -13.97
N THR A 97 11.54 -12.02 -12.85
CA THR A 97 10.77 -13.15 -12.31
C THR A 97 9.56 -12.72 -11.49
N GLY A 98 9.57 -11.47 -10.98
CA GLY A 98 8.53 -10.97 -10.09
C GLY A 98 8.56 -11.57 -8.68
N ILE A 99 9.52 -12.45 -8.38
CA ILE A 99 9.64 -13.17 -7.11
C ILE A 99 10.09 -12.21 -6.01
N LYS A 100 9.32 -12.14 -4.91
CA LYS A 100 9.71 -11.41 -3.70
C LYS A 100 10.94 -12.08 -3.09
N LEU A 101 11.96 -11.28 -2.80
CA LEU A 101 13.21 -11.74 -2.17
C LEU A 101 13.16 -11.58 -0.65
N GLY A 102 12.59 -10.47 -0.18
CA GLY A 102 12.51 -10.14 1.25
C GLY A 102 12.26 -8.64 1.46
N THR A 103 12.66 -8.12 2.62
CA THR A 103 12.60 -6.68 2.87
C THR A 103 13.81 -5.96 2.26
N LEU A 104 13.67 -4.66 1.95
CA LEU A 104 14.81 -3.85 1.48
C LEU A 104 15.93 -3.81 2.53
N ARG A 105 15.60 -3.89 3.82
CA ARG A 105 16.59 -3.88 4.90
C ARG A 105 17.52 -5.08 4.81
N ASP A 106 16.93 -6.25 4.57
CA ASP A 106 17.67 -7.52 4.56
C ASP A 106 18.46 -7.71 3.25
N HIS A 107 18.05 -7.00 2.19
CA HIS A 107 18.64 -7.10 0.85
C HIS A 107 19.25 -5.77 0.37
N TYR A 108 19.63 -4.87 1.29
CA TYR A 108 20.05 -3.52 0.94
C TYR A 108 21.30 -3.51 0.06
N ASP A 109 22.34 -4.25 0.45
CA ASP A 109 23.59 -4.33 -0.32
C ASP A 109 23.39 -4.94 -1.71
N ALA A 110 22.55 -5.99 -1.79
CA ALA A 110 22.21 -6.62 -3.07
C ALA A 110 21.41 -5.64 -3.95
N PHE A 111 20.47 -4.90 -3.37
CA PHE A 111 19.70 -3.87 -4.05
C PHE A 111 20.60 -2.75 -4.59
N LEU A 112 21.57 -2.28 -3.80
CA LEU A 112 22.51 -1.25 -4.24
C LEU A 112 23.46 -1.74 -5.33
N ALA A 113 23.90 -3.00 -5.25
CA ALA A 113 24.79 -3.59 -6.24
C ALA A 113 24.15 -3.73 -7.63
N ASP A 114 22.82 -3.94 -7.70
CA ASP A 114 22.10 -4.08 -8.97
C ASP A 114 20.67 -3.51 -8.89
N LYS A 115 20.57 -2.19 -8.82
CA LYS A 115 19.29 -1.46 -8.76
C LYS A 115 18.37 -1.72 -9.97
N LEU A 116 18.92 -2.15 -11.11
CA LEU A 116 18.15 -2.38 -12.33
C LEU A 116 17.42 -3.73 -12.31
N LYS A 117 18.07 -4.74 -11.73
CA LYS A 117 17.50 -6.08 -11.53
C LYS A 117 16.36 -6.10 -10.52
N PHE A 118 16.40 -5.24 -9.52
CA PHE A 118 15.46 -5.28 -8.41
C PHE A 118 14.40 -4.17 -8.49
N LYS A 119 13.20 -4.47 -7.98
CA LYS A 119 12.09 -3.52 -7.86
C LYS A 119 11.60 -3.47 -6.42
N THR A 120 11.51 -2.27 -5.86
CA THR A 120 10.92 -2.06 -4.53
C THR A 120 9.41 -1.94 -4.62
N PHE A 121 8.72 -2.42 -3.58
CA PHE A 121 7.28 -2.29 -3.45
C PHE A 121 6.84 -2.28 -1.98
N THR A 122 5.70 -1.67 -1.72
CA THR A 122 5.02 -1.68 -0.42
C THR A 122 3.60 -2.18 -0.62
N ARG A 123 3.14 -3.05 0.28
CA ARG A 123 1.75 -3.49 0.33
C ARG A 123 1.00 -2.73 1.43
N TYR A 124 -0.23 -2.36 1.13
CA TYR A 124 -1.15 -1.72 2.07
C TYR A 124 -2.43 -2.54 2.11
N LEU A 125 -3.00 -2.65 3.30
CA LEU A 125 -4.34 -3.18 3.53
C LEU A 125 -5.25 -1.99 3.79
N ILE A 126 -6.23 -1.77 2.91
CA ILE A 126 -7.00 -0.53 2.88
C ILE A 126 -8.51 -0.80 2.87
N TYR A 127 -9.27 0.20 3.30
CA TYR A 127 -10.66 0.38 2.90
C TYR A 127 -10.83 1.67 2.10
N LEU A 128 -11.61 1.61 1.03
CA LEU A 128 -12.08 2.77 0.28
C LEU A 128 -13.27 3.38 1.02
N VAL A 129 -13.29 4.70 1.10
CA VAL A 129 -14.21 5.46 1.92
C VAL A 129 -15.04 6.37 1.02
N GLY A 130 -16.36 6.38 1.21
CA GLY A 130 -17.28 7.28 0.51
C GLY A 130 -17.23 8.70 1.05
N GLU A 131 -17.95 9.61 0.38
CA GLU A 131 -18.00 10.99 0.84
C GLU A 131 -18.61 11.16 2.25
N ASP A 132 -19.52 10.26 2.59
CA ASP A 132 -20.25 10.12 3.86
C ASP A 132 -19.44 9.42 4.98
N LYS A 133 -18.18 9.08 4.72
CA LYS A 133 -17.28 8.33 5.60
C LYS A 133 -17.69 6.87 5.84
N LYS A 134 -18.60 6.32 5.04
CA LYS A 134 -18.94 4.90 5.02
C LYS A 134 -17.90 4.15 4.18
N PHE A 135 -17.64 2.88 4.49
CA PHE A 135 -16.83 2.05 3.59
C PHE A 135 -17.61 1.71 2.32
N LEU A 136 -16.93 1.82 1.18
CA LEU A 136 -17.50 1.48 -0.12
C LEU A 136 -17.51 -0.04 -0.37
N HIS A 137 -16.98 -0.84 0.54
CA HIS A 137 -16.89 -2.31 0.43
C HIS A 137 -16.77 -2.97 1.80
N GLU A 138 -17.07 -4.26 1.89
CA GLU A 138 -17.25 -4.99 3.16
C GLU A 138 -15.93 -5.54 3.73
N THR A 139 -15.05 -6.05 2.86
CA THR A 139 -13.77 -6.65 3.23
C THR A 139 -12.59 -5.82 2.72
N PRO A 140 -11.42 -5.81 3.39
CA PRO A 140 -10.32 -4.93 3.00
C PRO A 140 -9.73 -5.31 1.63
N LEU A 141 -9.16 -4.32 0.95
CA LEU A 141 -8.43 -4.50 -0.31
C LEU A 141 -6.91 -4.45 -0.07
N GLN A 142 -6.17 -5.24 -0.83
CA GLN A 142 -4.71 -5.13 -0.90
C GLN A 142 -4.29 -4.16 -2.00
N LEU A 143 -3.60 -3.09 -1.64
CA LEU A 143 -2.96 -2.16 -2.57
C LEU A 143 -1.45 -2.43 -2.60
N THR A 144 -0.91 -2.77 -3.77
CA THR A 144 0.55 -2.87 -3.95
C THR A 144 1.06 -1.69 -4.76
N LEU A 145 1.91 -0.87 -4.14
CA LEU A 145 2.53 0.26 -4.82
C LEU A 145 4.03 0.04 -5.01
N ASN A 146 4.55 0.53 -6.11
CA ASN A 146 5.95 0.35 -6.49
C ASN A 146 6.44 1.53 -7.34
N GLY A 147 7.76 1.65 -7.47
CA GLY A 147 8.40 2.72 -8.24
C GLY A 147 8.00 4.12 -7.77
N ALA A 148 8.00 5.07 -8.70
CA ALA A 148 7.74 6.48 -8.41
C ALA A 148 6.35 6.74 -7.81
N ALA A 149 5.29 6.08 -8.31
CA ALA A 149 3.94 6.21 -7.75
C ALA A 149 3.89 5.76 -6.29
N GLY A 150 4.58 4.66 -5.96
CA GLY A 150 4.67 4.17 -4.58
C GLY A 150 5.51 5.06 -3.68
N ALA A 151 6.58 5.67 -4.21
CA ALA A 151 7.40 6.62 -3.48
C ALA A 151 6.63 7.89 -3.12
N SER A 152 5.96 8.52 -4.10
CA SER A 152 5.13 9.71 -3.87
C SER A 152 4.01 9.41 -2.87
N PHE A 153 3.28 8.31 -3.05
CA PHE A 153 2.20 7.93 -2.14
C PHE A 153 2.69 7.68 -0.72
N SER A 154 3.81 6.95 -0.57
CA SER A 154 4.40 6.66 0.74
C SER A 154 4.79 7.94 1.46
N LYS A 155 5.48 8.85 0.76
CA LYS A 155 5.95 10.12 1.32
C LYS A 155 4.78 11.01 1.74
N SER A 156 3.76 11.14 0.89
CA SER A 156 2.56 11.92 1.21
C SER A 156 1.76 11.34 2.38
N TYR A 157 1.70 10.01 2.49
CA TYR A 157 1.03 9.36 3.61
C TYR A 157 1.80 9.52 4.92
N CYS A 158 3.10 9.18 4.92
CA CYS A 158 3.95 9.27 6.10
C CYS A 158 5.43 9.16 5.75
N GLU A 159 6.19 10.20 6.08
CA GLU A 159 7.65 10.20 6.03
C GLU A 159 8.21 9.95 7.42
N TYR A 160 9.15 9.01 7.54
CA TYR A 160 9.83 8.72 8.80
C TYR A 160 11.22 9.37 8.81
N GLN A 161 11.62 9.89 9.96
CA GLN A 161 12.99 10.32 10.23
C GLN A 161 13.39 9.79 11.61
N GLN A 162 14.49 9.05 11.69
CA GLN A 162 14.98 8.44 12.94
C GLN A 162 13.91 7.61 13.68
N GLY A 163 13.09 6.86 12.93
CA GLY A 163 12.04 5.99 13.49
C GLY A 163 10.80 6.72 14.00
N ARG A 164 10.68 8.02 13.77
CA ARG A 164 9.50 8.84 14.12
C ARG A 164 8.86 9.42 12.88
N ILE A 165 7.56 9.68 12.97
CA ILE A 165 6.82 10.39 11.92
C ILE A 165 7.34 11.82 11.86
N ALA A 166 7.91 12.20 10.72
CA ALA A 166 8.48 13.52 10.48
C ALA A 166 7.52 14.43 9.72
N SER A 167 6.89 13.89 8.67
CA SER A 167 6.01 14.64 7.76
C SER A 167 4.92 13.74 7.15
N GLY A 168 4.04 14.34 6.35
CA GLY A 168 2.94 13.65 5.66
C GLY A 168 1.63 13.66 6.46
N PHE A 169 0.61 13.02 5.87
CA PHE A 169 -0.75 12.99 6.38
C PHE A 169 -0.84 12.56 7.86
N LEU A 170 -0.09 11.53 8.27
CA LEU A 170 -0.13 11.08 9.67
C LEU A 170 0.37 12.14 10.66
N ALA A 171 1.42 12.88 10.30
CA ALA A 171 1.94 13.97 11.14
C ALA A 171 0.91 15.09 11.30
N GLU A 172 0.23 15.44 10.21
CA GLU A 172 -0.82 16.45 10.20
C GLU A 172 -2.06 15.99 10.96
N LEU A 173 -2.44 14.72 10.85
CA LEU A 173 -3.56 14.13 11.57
C LEU A 173 -3.35 14.19 13.09
N GLU A 174 -2.15 13.88 13.58
CA GLU A 174 -1.81 13.99 15.00
C GLU A 174 -1.90 15.45 15.50
N LYS A 175 -1.38 16.40 14.71
CA LYS A 175 -1.46 17.83 15.01
C LYS A 175 -2.91 18.33 15.01
N ALA A 176 -3.70 17.93 14.02
CA ALA A 176 -5.12 18.27 13.91
C ALA A 176 -5.92 17.72 15.10
N TYR A 177 -5.67 16.47 15.49
CA TYR A 177 -6.29 15.86 16.66
C TYR A 177 -5.92 16.57 17.96
N ALA A 178 -4.65 16.88 18.17
CA ALA A 178 -4.18 17.64 19.33
C ALA A 178 -4.82 19.03 19.40
N GLY A 179 -4.86 19.75 18.27
CA GLY A 179 -5.50 21.06 18.15
C GLY A 179 -7.01 21.02 18.42
N PHE A 180 -7.72 20.04 17.86
CA PHE A 180 -9.15 19.82 18.11
C PHE A 180 -9.45 19.56 19.60
N ARG A 181 -8.59 18.77 20.26
CA ARG A 181 -8.70 18.47 21.70
C ARG A 181 -8.13 19.58 22.60
N ARG A 182 -7.46 20.59 22.05
CA ARG A 182 -6.70 21.62 22.77
C ARG A 182 -5.67 21.02 23.73
N LEU A 183 -4.97 19.98 23.27
CA LEU A 183 -3.92 19.27 24.00
C LEU A 183 -2.57 19.41 23.29
N PRO A 184 -1.44 19.18 23.98
CA PRO A 184 -0.13 19.07 23.33
C PRO A 184 -0.09 17.93 22.31
N VAL A 185 0.69 18.12 21.25
CA VAL A 185 0.92 17.07 20.24
C VAL A 185 1.67 15.91 20.90
N THR A 186 1.08 14.73 20.83
CA THR A 186 1.63 13.49 21.36
C THR A 186 1.57 12.42 20.27
N PRO A 187 2.65 11.65 20.06
CA PRO A 187 2.64 10.56 19.09
C PRO A 187 1.48 9.60 19.35
N LYS A 188 0.82 9.17 18.29
CA LYS A 188 -0.30 8.22 18.36
C LYS A 188 0.13 6.84 17.89
N GLY A 189 -0.59 5.82 18.35
CA GLY A 189 -0.33 4.43 17.98
C GLY A 189 -0.86 4.10 16.59
N PRO A 190 -0.40 3.00 15.97
CA PRO A 190 -0.80 2.66 14.59
C PRO A 190 -2.31 2.42 14.42
N LEU A 191 -3.01 1.97 15.45
CA LEU A 191 -4.47 1.84 15.41
C LEU A 191 -5.18 3.20 15.27
N PHE A 192 -4.65 4.26 15.88
CA PHE A 192 -5.18 5.61 15.67
C PHE A 192 -4.97 6.06 14.22
N HIS A 193 -3.77 5.82 13.66
CA HIS A 193 -3.46 6.14 12.27
C HIS A 193 -4.34 5.38 11.28
N ALA A 194 -4.74 4.14 11.62
CA ALA A 194 -5.67 3.34 10.83
C ALA A 194 -7.09 3.93 10.72
N HIS A 195 -7.46 4.89 11.58
CA HIS A 195 -8.72 5.62 11.49
C HIS A 195 -8.64 6.89 10.63
N GLY A 196 -7.43 7.29 10.23
CA GLY A 196 -7.22 8.45 9.37
C GLY A 196 -7.66 8.18 7.93
N ILE A 197 -8.55 9.02 7.42
CA ILE A 197 -9.00 8.98 6.02
C ILE A 197 -8.00 9.79 5.19
N PHE A 198 -7.09 9.08 4.52
CA PHE A 198 -6.14 9.66 3.59
C PHE A 198 -6.81 9.92 2.24
N CYS A 199 -6.74 11.16 1.77
CA CYS A 199 -7.37 11.61 0.52
C CYS A 199 -6.30 12.14 -0.46
N PRO A 200 -5.48 11.26 -1.08
CA PRO A 200 -4.47 11.70 -2.04
C PRO A 200 -5.11 12.25 -3.32
N ILE A 201 -4.44 13.24 -3.92
CA ILE A 201 -4.75 13.81 -5.21
C ILE A 201 -3.71 13.27 -6.20
N LEU A 202 -4.20 12.51 -7.18
CA LEU A 202 -3.36 11.84 -8.16
C LEU A 202 -3.34 12.66 -9.45
N ASN A 203 -2.15 12.92 -9.97
CA ASN A 203 -1.97 13.58 -11.25
C ASN A 203 -0.91 12.86 -12.10
N CYS A 204 -0.97 13.10 -13.40
CA CYS A 204 0.02 12.62 -14.35
C CYS A 204 1.28 13.48 -14.25
N GLU A 205 2.41 12.88 -13.87
CA GLU A 205 3.71 13.53 -13.84
C GLU A 205 4.75 12.69 -14.57
N GLU A 206 5.68 13.38 -15.25
CA GLU A 206 6.91 12.75 -15.73
C GLU A 206 7.88 12.57 -14.56
N ARG A 207 8.33 11.32 -14.37
CA ARG A 207 9.30 10.97 -13.32
C ARG A 207 10.41 10.13 -13.93
N GLY A 208 11.64 10.36 -13.46
CA GLY A 208 12.84 9.68 -13.96
C GLY A 208 13.99 10.66 -14.15
N ILE A 209 15.09 10.15 -14.69
CA ILE A 209 16.26 10.95 -15.10
C ILE A 209 16.42 10.71 -16.59
N GLU A 210 16.60 11.78 -17.37
CA GLU A 210 16.81 11.68 -18.80
C GLU A 210 17.94 10.70 -19.15
N PRO A 211 17.77 9.84 -20.18
CA PRO A 211 16.63 9.77 -21.10
C PRO A 211 15.47 8.88 -20.62
N ASN A 212 15.51 8.34 -19.41
CA ASN A 212 14.57 7.35 -18.89
C ASN A 212 13.46 7.99 -18.03
N THR A 213 12.66 8.87 -18.63
CA THR A 213 11.46 9.43 -18.01
C THR A 213 10.22 8.61 -18.38
N VAL A 214 9.28 8.48 -17.44
CA VAL A 214 8.00 7.79 -17.65
C VAL A 214 6.86 8.59 -17.03
N LEU A 215 5.67 8.47 -17.59
CA LEU A 215 4.45 9.02 -16.99
C LEU A 215 3.99 8.16 -15.82
N VAL A 216 3.67 8.82 -14.71
CA VAL A 216 3.34 8.18 -13.45
C VAL A 216 2.09 8.83 -12.86
N ALA A 217 1.21 8.00 -12.29
CA ALA A 217 0.10 8.48 -11.46
C ALA A 217 0.66 8.84 -10.08
N SER A 218 1.16 10.06 -9.99
CA SER A 218 1.88 10.57 -8.82
C SER A 218 0.91 11.16 -7.81
N THR A 219 1.17 10.95 -6.52
CA THR A 219 0.49 11.69 -5.46
C THR A 219 1.10 13.07 -5.36
N VAL A 220 0.45 14.06 -5.98
CA VAL A 220 0.96 15.43 -6.07
C VAL A 220 0.59 16.25 -4.83
N ASP A 221 -0.51 15.90 -4.19
CA ASP A 221 -1.01 16.54 -2.98
C ASP A 221 -1.97 15.59 -2.25
N TYR A 222 -2.49 16.00 -1.10
CA TYR A 222 -3.57 15.33 -0.40
C TYR A 222 -4.41 16.34 0.38
N LYS A 223 -5.61 15.93 0.80
CA LYS A 223 -6.42 16.80 1.66
C LYS A 223 -5.81 16.86 3.07
N HIS A 224 -5.46 18.07 3.49
CA HIS A 224 -4.78 18.33 4.75
C HIS A 224 -5.77 18.41 5.94
N PRO A 225 -5.68 17.51 6.92
CA PRO A 225 -6.50 17.62 8.14
C PRO A 225 -6.03 18.81 8.98
N THR A 226 -6.98 19.59 9.47
CA THR A 226 -6.73 20.69 10.41
C THR A 226 -7.59 20.50 11.67
N ALA A 227 -7.38 21.31 12.71
CA ALA A 227 -8.21 21.23 13.92
C ALA A 227 -9.71 21.45 13.63
N SER A 228 -10.06 22.28 12.64
CA SER A 228 -11.46 22.54 12.26
C SER A 228 -12.04 21.45 11.34
N THR A 229 -11.21 20.83 10.49
CA THR A 229 -11.65 19.84 9.51
C THR A 229 -11.40 18.39 9.92
N LEU A 230 -10.86 18.14 11.12
CA LEU A 230 -10.50 16.80 11.61
C LEU A 230 -11.62 15.76 11.44
N THR A 231 -12.86 16.16 11.73
CA THR A 231 -14.02 15.25 11.69
C THR A 231 -14.36 14.73 10.28
N GLU A 232 -13.80 15.35 9.23
CA GLU A 232 -13.93 14.91 7.83
C GLU A 232 -12.89 13.84 7.47
N TYR A 233 -11.76 13.81 8.19
CA TYR A 233 -10.58 12.98 7.88
C TYR A 233 -10.29 11.91 8.94
N LEU A 234 -11.22 11.67 9.86
CA LEU A 234 -11.09 10.67 10.91
C LEU A 234 -12.38 9.87 11.06
N ILE A 235 -12.26 8.55 11.05
CA ILE A 235 -13.35 7.65 11.44
C ILE A 235 -13.51 7.72 12.97
N ALA A 236 -14.72 8.05 13.42
CA ALA A 236 -15.03 8.14 14.84
C ALA A 236 -14.99 6.75 15.50
N SER A 237 -14.52 6.66 16.74
CA SER A 237 -14.33 5.39 17.45
C SER A 237 -15.63 4.64 17.77
N ASP A 238 -16.77 5.33 17.74
CA ASP A 238 -18.11 4.79 17.95
C ASP A 238 -18.84 4.44 16.64
N ALA A 239 -18.22 4.71 15.48
CA ALA A 239 -18.76 4.35 14.19
C ALA A 239 -18.60 2.85 13.89
N GLU A 240 -19.52 2.29 13.10
CA GLU A 240 -19.45 0.89 12.65
C GLU A 240 -18.15 0.60 11.89
N GLU A 241 -17.67 1.55 11.10
CA GLU A 241 -16.40 1.47 10.37
C GLU A 241 -15.21 1.26 11.31
N SER A 242 -15.24 1.84 12.52
CA SER A 242 -14.18 1.65 13.51
C SER A 242 -14.09 0.19 13.96
N GLN A 243 -15.22 -0.50 14.09
CA GLN A 243 -15.25 -1.92 14.45
C GLN A 243 -14.57 -2.77 13.38
N SER A 244 -14.87 -2.49 12.10
CA SER A 244 -14.23 -3.14 10.95
C SER A 244 -12.72 -2.86 10.89
N ILE A 245 -12.30 -1.62 11.18
CA ILE A 245 -10.87 -1.25 11.28
C ILE A 245 -10.20 -2.05 12.39
N CYS A 246 -10.76 -2.06 13.61
CA CYS A 246 -10.14 -2.72 14.75
C CYS A 246 -10.04 -4.23 14.54
N LYS A 247 -11.10 -4.86 14.05
CA LYS A 247 -11.12 -6.29 13.72
C LYS A 247 -10.05 -6.63 12.68
N THR A 248 -10.05 -5.91 11.55
CA THR A 248 -9.08 -6.13 10.47
C THR A 248 -7.65 -5.84 10.93
N PHE A 249 -7.46 -4.80 11.75
CA PHE A 249 -6.15 -4.46 12.30
C PHE A 249 -5.59 -5.64 13.08
N GLU A 250 -6.35 -6.22 14.01
CA GLU A 250 -5.91 -7.37 14.80
C GLU A 250 -5.74 -8.65 13.98
N GLU A 251 -6.69 -8.97 13.10
CA GLU A 251 -6.63 -10.15 12.22
C GLU A 251 -5.38 -10.14 11.33
N TYR A 252 -4.98 -8.96 10.87
CA TYR A 252 -3.85 -8.78 9.94
C TYR A 252 -2.61 -8.18 10.62
N LYS A 253 -2.39 -8.44 11.91
CA LYS A 253 -1.20 -7.94 12.65
C LYS A 253 0.15 -8.35 12.07
N ASP A 254 0.17 -9.44 11.31
CA ASP A 254 1.37 -9.96 10.64
C ASP A 254 1.36 -9.71 9.12
N PHE A 255 0.48 -8.82 8.65
CA PHE A 255 0.38 -8.46 7.23
C PHE A 255 1.72 -8.01 6.65
N GLY A 256 2.11 -8.62 5.53
CA GLY A 256 3.33 -8.28 4.81
C GLY A 256 4.63 -8.78 5.47
N LYS A 257 4.57 -9.35 6.68
CA LYS A 257 5.70 -10.05 7.29
C LYS A 257 5.87 -11.40 6.60
N ASP A 258 7.11 -11.76 6.30
CA ASP A 258 7.40 -13.11 5.81
C ASP A 258 7.26 -14.09 6.99
N THR A 259 6.40 -15.09 6.85
CA THR A 259 6.49 -16.27 7.71
C THR A 259 7.83 -16.92 7.39
N ALA A 260 8.71 -17.01 8.39
CA ALA A 260 10.06 -17.54 8.22
C ALA A 260 10.01 -18.88 7.49
N LYS A 261 10.40 -18.90 6.21
CA LYS A 261 10.65 -20.14 5.48
C LYS A 261 12.07 -20.58 5.81
N VAL A 262 12.17 -21.83 6.26
CA VAL A 262 13.38 -22.58 6.60
C VAL A 262 14.47 -22.33 5.55
N GLU A 263 15.66 -21.99 6.04
CA GLU A 263 16.85 -21.72 5.24
C GLU A 263 17.15 -22.89 4.28
N THR A 264 17.18 -22.61 2.97
CA THR A 264 17.92 -23.42 2.01
C THR A 264 19.25 -22.74 1.67
N PRO A 265 20.37 -23.49 1.52
CA PRO A 265 21.71 -22.91 1.49
C PRO A 265 21.96 -22.09 0.22
N LYS A 266 22.64 -20.95 0.38
CA LYS A 266 23.06 -20.03 -0.69
C LYS A 266 24.04 -20.70 -1.67
N MET A 267 23.77 -20.64 -2.96
CA MET A 267 24.81 -20.79 -4.00
C MET A 267 25.29 -19.40 -4.45
N ALA A 268 26.61 -19.24 -4.53
CA ALA A 268 27.31 -18.01 -4.88
C ALA A 268 27.13 -17.65 -6.36
N MET A 269 26.93 -16.37 -6.66
CA MET A 269 27.02 -15.84 -8.03
C MET A 269 28.25 -14.95 -8.19
N ALA A 270 28.98 -15.20 -9.28
CA ALA A 270 30.17 -14.48 -9.70
C ALA A 270 29.85 -13.07 -10.19
N GLY A 271 30.74 -12.12 -9.87
CA GLY A 271 30.57 -10.70 -10.14
C GLY A 271 30.88 -10.28 -11.57
N VAL A 272 30.19 -9.23 -12.01
CA VAL A 272 30.61 -8.35 -13.09
C VAL A 272 30.30 -6.92 -12.64
N SER A 273 31.34 -6.09 -12.53
CA SER A 273 31.26 -4.71 -12.07
C SER A 273 30.93 -3.76 -13.22
N ASN A 274 29.88 -2.94 -13.07
CA ASN A 274 29.71 -1.69 -13.81
C ASN A 274 29.50 -0.56 -12.81
N SER A 275 30.46 0.36 -12.73
CA SER A 275 30.45 1.49 -11.81
C SER A 275 29.68 2.67 -12.42
N TYR A 276 28.49 2.95 -11.88
CA TYR A 276 27.85 4.25 -12.01
C TYR A 276 27.52 4.78 -10.61
N VAL A 277 27.95 6.01 -10.34
CA VAL A 277 27.75 6.71 -9.08
C VAL A 277 26.38 7.37 -9.10
N TYR A 278 25.51 7.00 -8.16
CA TYR A 278 24.28 7.72 -7.84
C TYR A 278 24.49 8.45 -6.50
N PRO A 279 23.97 9.67 -6.33
CA PRO A 279 24.09 10.40 -5.07
C PRO A 279 23.37 9.67 -3.92
N ASP A 280 24.09 9.54 -2.80
CA ASP A 280 23.75 8.83 -1.56
C ASP A 280 22.67 9.56 -0.71
N GLU A 281 21.52 9.93 -1.28
CA GLU A 281 20.50 10.73 -0.56
C GLU A 281 19.11 10.08 -0.45
N ASP A 282 19.00 8.75 -0.36
CA ASP A 282 17.75 8.11 0.06
C ASP A 282 17.94 7.30 1.35
N ASP A 283 18.02 8.01 2.46
CA ASP A 283 17.99 7.45 3.82
C ASP A 283 16.56 6.95 4.13
N PHE A 284 16.22 5.76 3.62
CA PHE A 284 14.92 5.13 3.86
C PHE A 284 14.79 4.71 5.33
N ALA A 285 14.30 5.61 6.18
CA ALA A 285 14.01 5.31 7.57
C ALA A 285 12.84 4.31 7.69
N TYR A 286 13.08 3.19 8.37
CA TYR A 286 12.08 2.16 8.62
C TYR A 286 11.11 2.58 9.75
N PRO A 287 9.82 2.22 9.66
CA PRO A 287 8.92 2.33 10.80
C PRO A 287 9.33 1.34 11.91
N PRO A 288 9.11 1.67 13.20
CA PRO A 288 9.21 0.70 14.28
C PRO A 288 8.04 -0.29 14.17
N TYR A 289 8.34 -1.58 14.03
CA TYR A 289 7.35 -2.66 13.94
C TYR A 289 6.67 -2.95 15.28
#